data_AF-A0A3C0GGU4-F1
#
_entry.id   AF-A0A3C0GGU4-F1
#
_cell.length_a   1.000
_cell.length_b   1.000
_cell.length_c   1.000
_cell.angle_alpha   90.00
_cell.angle_beta   90.00
_cell.angle_gamma   90.00
#
_symmetry.space_group_name_H-M   'P 1'
#
loop_
_entity.id
_entity.type
_entity.pdbx_description
1 polymer ?
#
loop_
_entity_poly.entity_id
_entity_poly.type
_entity_poly.pdbx_seq_one_letter_code
_entity_poly.pdbx_strand_id
1 'polypeptide(L)'
;GVTFSEKLLVLIDECSSTGDFKEKRNLVNDLKTIISEKRIQKRLLYVDYGAAKNFANFLIFTNNPDALTIDAKDPRYFVVDHYENRLDQKFYNKYHEWRTNNGAKFVKWYLINRDLSKFNNMAPPPVTDAKSRMAEQTQNPLLMAMKTAFDEGKMPFPFNHSIRGTTELSEWYQKFGSGKVKKFADNPKEIKRCFEILGFHELGQVKHKLRDEKPSLWIIRNIKTLS
;
A
#
# COMPACT_ATOMS: atom_id res chain seq x y z
N GLY A 1 -26.33 -1.79 -6.83
CA GLY A 1 -25.03 -1.24 -6.39
C GLY A 1 -24.76 0.06 -7.13
N VAL A 2 -24.24 1.08 -6.44
CA VAL A 2 -23.87 2.35 -7.08
C VAL A 2 -22.82 2.07 -8.14
N THR A 3 -23.14 2.40 -9.40
CA THR A 3 -22.27 2.10 -10.54
C THR A 3 -21.35 3.29 -10.77
N PHE A 4 -20.04 3.11 -10.58
CA PHE A 4 -19.04 4.16 -10.80
C PHE A 4 -18.73 4.41 -12.29
N SER A 5 -19.11 3.48 -13.18
CA SER A 5 -18.78 3.48 -14.61
C SER A 5 -19.35 4.65 -15.43
N GLU A 6 -20.23 5.46 -14.84
CA GLU A 6 -20.89 6.60 -15.48
C GLU A 6 -20.66 7.90 -14.70
N LYS A 7 -19.61 7.93 -13.87
CA LYS A 7 -19.25 9.07 -13.02
C LYS A 7 -17.85 9.57 -13.39
N LEU A 8 -17.67 10.89 -13.33
CA LEU A 8 -16.36 11.52 -13.47
C LEU A 8 -15.60 11.61 -12.13
N LEU A 9 -16.34 11.69 -11.03
CA LEU A 9 -15.80 11.78 -9.67
C LEU A 9 -16.57 10.82 -8.75
N VAL A 10 -15.83 10.02 -8.00
CA VAL A 10 -16.34 9.05 -7.03
C VAL A 10 -15.71 9.36 -5.68
N LEU A 11 -16.56 9.53 -4.67
CA LEU A 11 -16.16 9.75 -3.29
C LEU A 11 -16.33 8.42 -2.55
N ILE A 12 -15.24 7.92 -1.97
CA ILE A 12 -15.24 6.78 -1.06
C ILE A 12 -15.04 7.34 0.33
N ASP A 13 -16.12 7.38 1.11
CA ASP A 13 -16.06 7.83 2.50
C ASP A 13 -15.72 6.65 3.41
N GLU A 14 -15.04 6.94 4.52
CA GLU A 14 -14.61 5.96 5.53
C GLU A 14 -13.99 4.69 4.94
N CYS A 15 -12.99 4.84 4.08
CA CYS A 15 -12.24 3.70 3.58
C CYS A 15 -11.49 3.04 4.74
N SER A 16 -12.11 2.02 5.33
CA SER A 16 -11.52 1.16 6.32
C SER A 16 -11.71 -0.28 5.87
N SER A 17 -10.62 -0.98 5.60
CA SER A 17 -10.64 -2.43 5.68
C SER A 17 -10.28 -2.79 7.11
N THR A 18 -11.28 -3.25 7.87
CA THR A 18 -11.16 -3.77 9.24
C THR A 18 -10.45 -5.13 9.28
N GLY A 19 -10.01 -5.63 8.12
CA GLY A 19 -9.42 -6.95 7.94
C GLY A 19 -7.92 -7.02 8.14
N ASP A 20 -7.41 -8.25 8.16
CA ASP A 20 -5.98 -8.55 8.13
C ASP A 20 -5.33 -7.92 6.88
N PHE A 21 -4.05 -7.59 6.95
CA PHE A 21 -3.22 -6.99 5.88
C PHE A 21 -3.51 -7.50 4.45
N LYS A 22 -3.83 -8.80 4.31
CA LYS A 22 -4.18 -9.43 3.03
C LYS A 22 -5.43 -8.81 2.40
N GLU A 23 -6.45 -8.49 3.19
CA GLU A 23 -7.67 -7.83 2.72
C GLU A 23 -7.39 -6.39 2.30
N LYS A 24 -6.63 -5.63 3.11
CA LYS A 24 -6.17 -4.28 2.74
C LYS A 24 -5.41 -4.30 1.41
N ARG A 25 -4.56 -5.30 1.21
CA ARG A 25 -3.81 -5.51 -0.04
C ARG A 25 -4.71 -5.86 -1.22
N ASN A 26 -5.71 -6.72 -1.03
CA ASN A 26 -6.67 -7.06 -2.07
C ASN A 26 -7.48 -5.83 -2.51
N LEU A 27 -8.00 -5.06 -1.54
CA LEU A 27 -8.71 -3.82 -1.81
C LEU A 27 -7.85 -2.84 -2.64
N VAL A 28 -6.58 -2.68 -2.28
CA VAL A 28 -5.65 -1.84 -3.05
C VAL A 28 -5.44 -2.38 -4.47
N ASN A 29 -5.34 -3.69 -4.66
CA ASN A 29 -5.22 -4.27 -6.02
C ASN A 29 -6.48 -4.01 -6.86
N ASP A 30 -7.67 -4.15 -6.27
CA ASP A 30 -8.93 -3.87 -6.95
C ASP A 30 -9.02 -2.39 -7.33
N LEU A 31 -8.67 -1.49 -6.40
CA LEU A 31 -8.61 -0.05 -6.65
C LEU A 31 -7.59 0.29 -7.76
N LYS A 32 -6.41 -0.34 -7.77
CA LYS A 32 -5.40 -0.13 -8.83
C LYS A 32 -5.95 -0.44 -10.21
N THR A 33 -6.66 -1.55 -10.33
CA THR A 33 -7.32 -1.98 -11.56
C THR A 33 -8.34 -0.92 -11.98
N ILE A 34 -9.26 -0.55 -11.08
CA ILE A 34 -10.32 0.41 -11.37
C ILE A 34 -9.78 1.81 -11.72
N ILE A 35 -8.71 2.27 -11.07
CA ILE A 35 -8.11 3.59 -11.34
C ILE A 35 -7.39 3.62 -12.69
N SER A 36 -6.76 2.52 -13.11
CA SER A 36 -5.91 2.50 -14.31
C SER A 36 -6.57 1.97 -15.58
N GLU A 37 -7.63 1.18 -15.45
CA GLU A 37 -8.33 0.62 -16.60
C GLU A 37 -9.21 1.66 -17.31
N LYS A 38 -8.96 1.84 -18.62
CA LYS A 38 -9.77 2.70 -19.51
C LYS A 38 -11.13 2.10 -19.84
N ARG A 39 -11.28 0.78 -19.67
CA ARG A 39 -12.53 0.06 -19.91
C ARG A 39 -12.75 -0.90 -18.76
N ILE A 40 -13.93 -0.82 -18.16
CA ILE A 40 -14.33 -1.75 -17.11
C ILE A 40 -15.46 -2.63 -17.62
N GLN A 41 -15.43 -3.89 -17.21
CA GLN A 41 -16.52 -4.82 -17.50
C GLN A 41 -17.69 -4.52 -16.58
N LYS A 42 -18.85 -4.17 -17.17
CA LYS A 42 -20.07 -3.89 -16.43
C LYS A 42 -20.94 -5.14 -16.48
N ARG A 43 -21.03 -5.86 -15.35
CA ARG A 43 -22.04 -6.92 -15.19
C ARG A 43 -23.30 -6.31 -14.59
N LEU A 44 -24.27 -6.01 -15.44
CA LEU A 44 -25.62 -5.67 -15.01
C LEU A 44 -26.44 -6.95 -14.83
N LEU A 45 -27.25 -7.00 -13.77
CA LEU A 45 -28.27 -8.04 -13.65
C LEU A 45 -29.30 -7.82 -14.76
N TYR A 46 -29.65 -8.88 -15.49
CA TYR A 46 -30.65 -8.90 -16.56
C TYR A 46 -30.34 -8.06 -17.81
N VAL A 47 -29.07 -7.72 -18.06
CA VAL A 47 -28.64 -7.05 -19.30
C VAL A 47 -27.39 -7.74 -19.84
N ASP A 48 -27.28 -7.83 -21.16
CA ASP A 48 -26.12 -8.39 -21.84
C ASP A 48 -24.81 -7.66 -21.49
N TYR A 49 -23.73 -8.44 -21.53
CA TYR A 49 -22.40 -8.02 -21.13
C TYR A 49 -21.91 -6.84 -21.98
N GLY A 50 -21.58 -5.71 -21.33
CA GLY A 50 -21.11 -4.51 -22.00
C GLY A 50 -19.82 -3.97 -21.39
N ALA A 51 -18.81 -3.72 -22.21
CA ALA A 51 -17.61 -3.00 -21.77
C ALA A 51 -17.87 -1.48 -21.80
N ALA A 52 -17.82 -0.82 -20.65
CA ALA A 52 -17.99 0.63 -20.54
C ALA A 52 -16.64 1.35 -20.51
N LYS A 53 -16.55 2.54 -21.11
CA LYS A 53 -15.38 3.42 -20.93
C LYS A 53 -15.39 3.97 -19.50
N ASN A 54 -14.22 3.98 -18.86
CA ASN A 54 -14.04 4.49 -17.51
C ASN A 54 -13.41 5.89 -17.56
N PHE A 55 -14.06 6.84 -16.90
CA PHE A 55 -13.57 8.21 -16.73
C PHE A 55 -13.60 8.63 -15.26
N ALA A 56 -13.78 7.67 -14.34
CA ALA A 56 -13.93 7.95 -12.92
C ALA A 56 -12.59 8.32 -12.28
N ASN A 57 -12.60 9.42 -11.53
CA ASN A 57 -11.53 9.84 -10.62
C ASN A 57 -12.00 9.59 -9.20
N PHE A 58 -11.10 9.17 -8.32
CA PHE A 58 -11.45 8.75 -6.96
C PHE A 58 -10.88 9.70 -5.92
N LEU A 59 -11.73 10.11 -4.98
CA LEU A 59 -11.35 10.75 -3.74
C LEU A 59 -11.71 9.81 -2.60
N ILE A 60 -10.72 9.42 -1.83
CA ILE A 60 -10.85 8.42 -0.76
C ILE A 60 -10.58 9.11 0.56
N PHE A 61 -11.55 9.09 1.46
CA PHE A 61 -11.44 9.63 2.81
C PHE A 61 -11.34 8.49 3.82
N THR A 62 -10.51 8.69 4.83
CA THR A 62 -10.33 7.73 5.91
C THR A 62 -9.79 8.42 7.15
N ASN A 63 -10.24 7.95 8.31
CA ASN A 63 -9.69 8.36 9.61
C ASN A 63 -8.55 7.42 10.07
N ASN A 64 -8.30 6.32 9.34
CA ASN A 64 -7.26 5.36 9.68
C ASN A 64 -5.97 5.68 8.91
N PRO A 65 -4.84 5.93 9.61
CA PRO A 65 -3.58 6.30 8.95
C PRO A 65 -2.98 5.12 8.14
N ASP A 66 -3.42 3.89 8.40
CA ASP A 66 -3.02 2.65 7.72
C ASP A 66 -4.14 2.04 6.85
N ALA A 67 -5.09 2.86 6.38
CA ALA A 67 -6.29 2.42 5.67
C ALA A 67 -6.01 1.59 4.42
N LEU A 68 -5.00 1.98 3.62
CA LEU A 68 -4.65 1.36 2.35
C LEU A 68 -3.18 0.98 2.33
N THR A 69 -2.90 -0.27 1.96
CA THR A 69 -1.53 -0.78 1.75
C THR A 69 -0.95 -0.30 0.42
N ILE A 70 -0.56 0.97 0.37
CA ILE A 70 0.05 1.59 -0.81
C ILE A 70 1.58 1.56 -0.75
N ASP A 71 2.23 1.49 -1.91
CA ASP A 71 3.68 1.64 -2.03
C ASP A 71 4.02 3.14 -2.10
N ALA A 72 5.10 3.56 -1.43
CA ALA A 72 5.62 4.92 -1.50
C ALA A 72 5.91 5.34 -2.96
N LYS A 73 6.30 4.39 -3.81
CA LYS A 73 6.58 4.60 -5.24
C LYS A 73 5.36 4.43 -6.15
N ASP A 74 4.18 4.12 -5.62
CA ASP A 74 3.00 3.92 -6.47
C ASP A 74 2.56 5.23 -7.15
N PRO A 75 2.56 5.34 -8.48
CA PRO A 75 2.23 6.59 -9.17
C PRO A 75 0.72 6.90 -9.19
N ARG A 76 -0.15 6.06 -8.62
CA ARG A 76 -1.61 6.25 -8.70
C ARG A 76 -2.20 7.07 -7.55
N TYR A 77 -1.47 7.18 -6.44
CA TYR A 77 -2.00 7.77 -5.21
C TYR A 77 -1.28 9.07 -4.86
N PHE A 78 -2.07 10.12 -4.67
CA PHE A 78 -1.69 11.34 -3.97
C PHE A 78 -2.37 11.30 -2.60
N VAL A 79 -1.58 11.36 -1.53
CA VAL A 79 -2.08 11.25 -0.15
C VAL A 79 -1.79 12.55 0.58
N VAL A 80 -2.79 13.08 1.26
CA VAL A 80 -2.65 14.20 2.19
C VAL A 80 -3.33 13.81 3.48
N ASP A 81 -2.81 14.31 4.59
CA ASP A 81 -3.42 14.17 5.90
C ASP A 81 -3.66 15.55 6.52
N HIS A 82 -4.59 15.56 7.47
CA HIS A 82 -4.95 16.74 8.24
C HIS A 82 -5.23 16.28 9.66
N TYR A 83 -4.32 16.59 10.57
CA TYR A 83 -4.40 16.21 11.98
C TYR A 83 -4.80 17.36 12.90
N GLU A 84 -5.14 18.53 12.35
CA GLU A 84 -5.61 19.63 13.20
C GLU A 84 -6.97 19.28 13.80
N ASN A 85 -7.18 19.75 15.03
CA ASN A 85 -8.45 19.59 15.71
C ASN A 85 -9.57 20.29 14.94
N ARG A 86 -10.76 19.72 15.06
CA ARG A 86 -11.99 20.35 14.56
C ARG A 86 -12.07 21.78 15.10
N LEU A 87 -12.30 22.74 14.20
CA LEU A 87 -12.45 24.14 14.57
C LEU A 87 -13.73 24.34 15.42
N ASP A 88 -13.85 25.53 16.02
CA ASP A 88 -15.07 25.87 16.76
C ASP A 88 -16.33 25.82 15.86
N GLN A 89 -17.47 25.43 16.42
CA GLN A 89 -18.72 25.30 15.67
C GLN A 89 -19.11 26.61 14.95
N LYS A 90 -18.73 27.78 15.48
CA LYS A 90 -18.99 29.07 14.84
C LYS A 90 -18.35 29.18 13.46
N PHE A 91 -17.17 28.58 13.25
CA PHE A 91 -16.53 28.55 11.93
C PHE A 91 -17.39 27.77 10.94
N TYR A 92 -17.84 26.56 11.30
CA TYR A 92 -18.63 25.71 10.42
C TYR A 92 -20.00 26.32 10.11
N ASN A 93 -20.64 26.98 11.08
CA ASN A 93 -21.89 27.70 10.84
C ASN A 93 -21.71 28.80 9.76
N LYS A 94 -20.67 29.63 9.91
CA LYS A 94 -20.32 30.66 8.91
C LYS A 94 -19.98 30.04 7.55
N TYR A 95 -19.23 28.93 7.53
CA TYR A 95 -18.89 28.22 6.31
C TYR A 95 -20.14 27.68 5.59
N HIS A 96 -21.08 27.07 6.33
CA HIS A 96 -22.32 26.55 5.75
C HIS A 96 -23.18 27.67 5.17
N GLU A 97 -23.31 28.78 5.89
CA GLU A 97 -24.01 29.98 5.41
C GLU A 97 -23.34 30.55 4.15
N TRP A 98 -22.01 30.73 4.16
CA TRP A 98 -21.25 31.16 2.99
C TRP A 98 -21.47 30.21 1.80
N ARG A 99 -21.40 28.90 2.03
CA ARG A 99 -21.56 27.88 0.99
C ARG A 99 -22.92 27.96 0.32
N THR A 100 -24.00 28.14 1.10
CA THR A 100 -25.36 28.32 0.58
C THR A 100 -25.55 29.68 -0.09
N ASN A 101 -24.89 30.72 0.43
CA ASN A 101 -24.94 32.09 -0.08
C ASN A 101 -23.88 32.34 -1.17
N ASN A 102 -24.01 31.62 -2.29
CA ASN A 102 -23.12 31.70 -3.47
C ASN A 102 -21.66 31.24 -3.28
N GLY A 103 -21.22 30.84 -2.09
CA GLY A 103 -19.87 30.31 -1.84
C GLY A 103 -19.44 29.23 -2.83
N ALA A 104 -20.34 28.27 -3.09
CA ALA A 104 -20.09 27.19 -4.05
C ALA A 104 -19.86 27.69 -5.50
N LYS A 105 -20.47 28.82 -5.89
CA LYS A 105 -20.27 29.40 -7.23
C LYS A 105 -18.85 29.94 -7.40
N PHE A 106 -18.28 30.53 -6.35
CA PHE A 106 -16.89 30.98 -6.37
C PHE A 106 -15.91 29.82 -6.50
N VAL A 107 -16.14 28.72 -5.79
CA VAL A 107 -15.32 27.50 -5.94
C VAL A 107 -15.42 26.95 -7.36
N LYS A 108 -16.64 26.84 -7.91
CA LYS A 108 -16.84 26.40 -9.30
C LYS A 108 -16.12 27.33 -10.29
N TRP A 109 -16.26 28.65 -10.14
CA TRP A 109 -15.58 29.63 -10.97
C TRP A 109 -14.07 29.45 -10.90
N TYR A 110 -13.50 29.31 -9.71
CA TYR A 110 -12.07 29.07 -9.53
C TYR A 110 -11.60 27.79 -10.22
N LEU A 111 -12.33 26.67 -10.07
CA LEU A 111 -11.96 25.39 -10.67
C LEU A 111 -12.04 25.40 -12.20
N ILE A 112 -13.06 26.06 -12.78
CA ILE A 112 -13.21 26.17 -14.24
C ILE A 112 -12.17 27.09 -14.86
N ASN A 113 -11.77 28.16 -14.16
CA ASN A 113 -10.80 29.15 -14.64
C ASN A 113 -9.36 28.83 -14.22
N ARG A 114 -9.11 27.69 -13.58
CA ARG A 114 -7.76 27.29 -13.20
C ARG A 114 -6.93 27.03 -14.45
N ASP A 115 -5.81 27.73 -14.59
CA ASP A 115 -4.85 27.44 -15.67
C ASP A 115 -4.20 26.06 -15.44
N LEU A 116 -4.38 25.17 -16.42
CA LEU A 116 -3.82 23.83 -16.47
C LEU A 116 -2.77 23.67 -17.57
N SER A 117 -2.30 24.76 -18.19
CA SER A 117 -1.32 24.74 -19.28
C SER A 117 -0.01 24.01 -18.92
N LYS A 118 0.37 24.05 -17.64
CA LYS A 118 1.56 23.36 -17.09
C LYS A 118 1.25 22.02 -16.44
N PHE A 119 -0.01 21.59 -16.42
CA PHE A 119 -0.41 20.34 -15.77
C PHE A 119 -0.09 19.15 -16.68
N ASN A 120 0.73 18.23 -16.18
CA ASN A 120 1.01 16.96 -16.85
C ASN A 120 0.18 15.85 -16.20
N ASN A 121 -0.90 15.44 -16.86
CA ASN A 121 -1.77 14.37 -16.39
C ASN A 121 -1.16 12.96 -16.48
N MET A 122 0.00 12.80 -17.15
CA MET A 122 0.75 11.55 -17.26
C MET A 122 1.90 11.47 -16.25
N ALA A 123 2.23 12.56 -15.57
CA ALA A 123 3.26 12.57 -14.53
C ALA A 123 2.74 11.92 -13.24
N PRO A 124 3.62 11.23 -12.48
CA PRO A 124 3.25 10.76 -11.15
C PRO A 124 2.95 11.95 -10.22
N PRO A 125 2.04 11.78 -9.25
CA PRO A 125 1.78 12.81 -8.26
C PRO A 125 3.03 13.02 -7.38
N PRO A 126 3.18 14.22 -6.76
CA PRO A 126 4.23 14.46 -5.78
C PRO A 126 4.20 13.43 -4.64
N VAL A 127 5.37 13.05 -4.16
CA VAL A 127 5.51 12.25 -2.95
C VAL A 127 5.35 13.17 -1.75
N THR A 128 4.35 12.89 -0.92
CA THR A 128 4.05 13.64 0.31
C THR A 128 4.52 12.86 1.54
N ASP A 129 4.76 13.55 2.66
CA ASP A 129 5.10 12.88 3.92
C ASP A 129 3.99 11.95 4.40
N ALA A 130 2.72 12.34 4.16
CA ALA A 130 1.55 11.52 4.44
C ALA A 130 1.58 10.18 3.69
N LYS A 131 1.96 10.21 2.40
CA LYS A 131 2.11 9.00 1.58
C LYS A 131 3.22 8.10 2.11
N SER A 132 4.36 8.69 2.46
CA SER A 132 5.50 7.94 3.01
C SER A 132 5.12 7.25 4.33
N ARG A 133 4.46 7.96 5.25
CA ARG A 133 3.97 7.39 6.51
C ARG A 133 2.96 6.26 6.29
N MET A 134 1.98 6.45 5.40
CA MET A 134 0.98 5.41 5.10
C MET A 134 1.66 4.16 4.51
N ALA A 135 2.64 4.33 3.62
CA ALA A 135 3.40 3.22 3.06
C ALA A 135 4.24 2.48 4.12
N GLU A 136 4.82 3.19 5.08
CA GLU A 136 5.58 2.60 6.20
C GLU A 136 4.69 1.82 7.17
N GLN A 137 3.56 2.40 7.58
CA GLN A 137 2.62 1.77 8.53
C GLN A 137 1.93 0.54 7.95
N THR A 138 1.83 0.47 6.62
CA THR A 138 1.26 -0.67 5.91
C THR A 138 2.34 -1.62 5.37
N GLN A 139 3.55 -1.63 5.92
CA GLN A 139 4.53 -2.65 5.59
C GLN A 139 4.17 -4.01 6.19
N ASN A 140 4.61 -5.08 5.52
CA ASN A 140 4.44 -6.45 6.00
C ASN A 140 5.09 -6.58 7.41
N PRO A 141 4.36 -7.02 8.45
CA PRO A 141 4.91 -7.17 9.80
C PRO A 141 6.17 -8.04 9.87
N LEU A 142 6.27 -9.07 9.02
CA LEU A 142 7.46 -9.90 8.89
C LEU A 142 8.65 -9.09 8.35
N LEU A 143 8.44 -8.29 7.31
CA LEU A 143 9.47 -7.43 6.72
C LEU A 143 9.98 -6.42 7.76
N MET A 144 9.08 -5.80 8.52
CA MET A 144 9.45 -4.85 9.56
C MET A 144 10.29 -5.52 10.64
N ALA A 145 9.85 -6.69 11.15
CA ALA A 145 10.60 -7.46 12.14
C ALA A 145 11.98 -7.91 11.60
N MET A 146 12.04 -8.37 10.34
CA MET A 146 13.29 -8.77 9.71
C MET A 146 14.26 -7.60 9.54
N LYS A 147 13.76 -6.45 9.08
CA LYS A 147 14.55 -5.23 8.92
C LYS A 147 15.14 -4.78 10.25
N THR A 148 14.32 -4.66 11.30
CA THR A 148 14.78 -4.29 12.63
C THR A 148 15.84 -5.27 13.16
N ALA A 149 15.59 -6.58 13.07
CA ALA A 149 16.55 -7.58 13.53
C ALA A 149 17.86 -7.55 12.72
N PHE A 150 17.78 -7.28 11.41
CA PHE A 150 18.95 -7.13 10.55
C PHE A 150 19.77 -5.88 10.87
N ASP A 151 19.12 -4.73 11.03
CA ASP A 151 19.78 -3.46 11.33
C ASP A 151 20.45 -3.49 12.72
N GLU A 152 19.78 -4.10 13.71
CA GLU A 152 20.27 -4.21 15.08
C GLU A 152 21.22 -5.40 15.32
N GLY A 153 21.40 -6.28 14.33
CA GLY A 153 22.22 -7.49 14.49
C GLY A 153 21.69 -8.46 15.55
N LYS A 154 20.37 -8.51 15.72
CA LYS A 154 19.70 -9.44 16.63
C LYS A 154 19.34 -10.73 15.90
N MET A 155 19.06 -11.79 16.65
CA MET A 155 18.50 -13.01 16.04
C MET A 155 17.19 -12.69 15.30
N PRO A 156 16.99 -13.20 14.07
CA PRO A 156 17.80 -14.23 13.41
C PRO A 156 18.91 -13.70 12.49
N PHE A 157 19.27 -12.41 12.54
CA PHE A 157 20.27 -11.77 11.69
C PHE A 157 21.49 -11.20 12.46
N PRO A 158 22.20 -12.01 13.27
CA PRO A 158 23.35 -11.51 14.02
C PRO A 158 24.46 -11.01 13.08
N PHE A 159 25.29 -10.08 13.56
CA PHE A 159 26.34 -9.47 12.73
C PHE A 159 27.39 -10.46 12.21
N ASN A 160 27.57 -11.59 12.90
CA ASN A 160 28.55 -12.62 12.55
C ASN A 160 28.06 -13.61 11.48
N HIS A 161 26.80 -13.55 11.03
CA HIS A 161 26.25 -14.47 10.02
C HIS A 161 26.04 -13.74 8.69
N SER A 162 26.56 -14.32 7.61
CA SER A 162 26.42 -13.75 6.25
C SER A 162 25.48 -14.52 5.35
N ILE A 163 25.06 -15.73 5.73
CA ILE A 163 24.18 -16.61 4.94
C ILE A 163 22.97 -17.02 5.78
N ARG A 164 21.78 -17.02 5.19
CA ARG A 164 20.53 -17.52 5.79
C ARG A 164 19.71 -18.36 4.83
N GLY A 165 19.07 -19.39 5.38
CA GLY A 165 18.11 -20.22 4.67
C GLY A 165 16.67 -19.73 4.88
N THR A 166 15.83 -19.83 3.86
CA THR A 166 14.40 -19.49 3.96
C THR A 166 13.67 -20.38 4.96
N THR A 167 13.96 -21.69 4.98
CA THR A 167 13.36 -22.66 5.91
C THR A 167 13.77 -22.39 7.35
N GLU A 168 15.07 -22.14 7.58
CA GLU A 168 15.60 -21.79 8.91
C GLU A 168 14.90 -20.56 9.49
N LEU A 169 14.72 -19.51 8.69
CA LEU A 169 14.02 -18.32 9.16
C LEU A 169 12.53 -18.55 9.40
N SER A 170 11.87 -19.36 8.57
CA SER A 170 10.47 -19.72 8.79
C SER A 170 10.31 -20.38 10.15
N GLU A 171 11.11 -21.41 10.43
CA GLU A 171 11.12 -22.13 11.71
C GLU A 171 11.42 -21.20 12.89
N TRP A 172 12.40 -20.30 12.73
CA TRP A 172 12.76 -19.35 13.78
C TRP A 172 11.60 -18.42 14.11
N TYR A 173 10.97 -17.82 13.10
CA TYR A 173 9.84 -16.91 13.32
C TYR A 173 8.59 -17.66 13.79
N GLN A 174 8.35 -18.91 13.38
CA GLN A 174 7.29 -19.75 13.94
C GLN A 174 7.49 -19.98 15.44
N LYS A 175 8.73 -20.18 15.87
CA LYS A 175 9.06 -20.43 17.28
C LYS A 175 9.02 -19.14 18.12
N PHE A 176 9.71 -18.10 17.67
CA PHE A 176 10.03 -16.91 18.49
C PHE A 176 9.32 -15.62 18.06
N GLY A 177 8.68 -15.58 16.89
CA GLY A 177 8.00 -14.39 16.39
C GLY A 177 6.75 -14.02 17.20
N SER A 178 6.31 -12.76 17.10
CA SER A 178 5.00 -12.34 17.61
C SER A 178 3.87 -12.96 16.77
N GLY A 179 2.64 -13.03 17.30
CA GLY A 179 1.52 -13.71 16.62
C GLY A 179 1.26 -13.24 15.19
N LYS A 180 1.41 -11.93 14.91
CA LYS A 180 1.32 -11.40 13.53
C LYS A 180 2.47 -11.91 12.67
N VAL A 181 3.71 -11.81 13.15
CA VAL A 181 4.92 -12.25 12.43
C VAL A 181 4.88 -13.75 12.11
N LYS A 182 4.41 -14.59 13.05
CA LYS A 182 4.21 -16.03 12.84
C LYS A 182 3.31 -16.33 11.65
N LYS A 183 2.14 -15.67 11.55
CA LYS A 183 1.21 -15.86 10.43
C LYS A 183 1.85 -15.59 9.07
N PHE A 184 2.72 -14.58 8.97
CA PHE A 184 3.40 -14.26 7.71
C PHE A 184 4.58 -15.18 7.42
N ALA A 185 5.32 -15.59 8.46
CA ALA A 185 6.48 -16.47 8.32
C ALA A 185 6.13 -17.90 7.93
N ASP A 186 4.85 -18.29 8.05
CA ASP A 186 4.36 -19.63 7.66
C ASP A 186 4.37 -19.83 6.14
N ASN A 187 4.40 -18.74 5.37
CA ASN A 187 4.45 -18.79 3.92
C ASN A 187 5.88 -18.58 3.40
N PRO A 188 6.55 -19.60 2.85
CA PRO A 188 7.92 -19.47 2.33
C PRO A 188 8.06 -18.42 1.22
N LYS A 189 6.99 -18.16 0.44
CA LYS A 189 7.00 -17.12 -0.59
C LYS A 189 7.09 -15.71 0.01
N GLU A 190 6.51 -15.48 1.18
CA GLU A 190 6.59 -14.18 1.86
C GLU A 190 7.99 -13.95 2.45
N ILE A 191 8.66 -14.99 2.95
CA ILE A 191 10.05 -14.87 3.40
C ILE A 191 10.96 -14.48 2.23
N LYS A 192 10.84 -15.18 1.09
CA LYS A 192 11.60 -14.86 -0.12
C LYS A 192 11.36 -13.41 -0.57
N ARG A 193 10.11 -12.98 -0.59
CA ARG A 193 9.75 -11.58 -0.90
C ARG A 193 10.40 -10.59 0.06
N CYS A 194 10.42 -10.88 1.36
CA CYS A 194 11.08 -10.00 2.33
C CYS A 194 12.58 -9.89 2.08
N PHE A 195 13.24 -10.99 1.69
CA PHE A 195 14.66 -10.99 1.35
C PHE A 195 14.96 -10.13 0.11
N GLU A 196 14.14 -10.23 -0.93
CA GLU A 196 14.24 -9.40 -2.13
C GLU A 196 14.12 -7.91 -1.78
N ILE A 197 13.15 -7.54 -0.93
CA ILE A 197 12.94 -6.15 -0.51
C ILE A 197 14.10 -5.63 0.35
N LEU A 198 14.70 -6.48 1.19
CA LEU A 198 15.88 -6.14 2.00
C LEU A 198 17.18 -6.09 1.17
N GLY A 199 17.13 -6.44 -0.11
CA GLY A 199 18.28 -6.42 -1.01
C GLY A 199 19.27 -7.55 -0.78
N PHE A 200 18.83 -8.68 -0.19
CA PHE A 200 19.66 -9.86 -0.04
C PHE A 200 19.87 -10.57 -1.38
N HIS A 201 20.97 -11.31 -1.50
CA HIS A 201 21.36 -11.99 -2.75
C HIS A 201 21.05 -13.49 -2.71
N GLU A 202 20.29 -14.00 -3.69
CA GLU A 202 19.90 -15.41 -3.77
C GLU A 202 21.05 -16.29 -4.30
N LEU A 203 21.41 -17.35 -3.56
CA LEU A 203 22.37 -18.37 -4.01
C LEU A 203 21.69 -19.59 -4.67
N GLY A 204 20.38 -19.74 -4.46
CA GLY A 204 19.59 -20.88 -4.95
C GLY A 204 19.39 -21.98 -3.91
N GLN A 205 18.86 -23.11 -4.36
CA GLN A 205 18.51 -24.24 -3.49
C GLN A 205 19.71 -25.17 -3.29
N VAL A 206 19.99 -25.52 -2.03
CA VAL A 206 21.05 -26.46 -1.68
C VAL A 206 20.46 -27.61 -0.88
N LYS A 207 20.77 -28.85 -1.27
CA LYS A 207 20.34 -30.05 -0.52
C LYS A 207 21.12 -30.13 0.80
N HIS A 208 20.41 -30.02 1.92
CA HIS A 208 20.97 -30.18 3.24
C HIS A 208 21.14 -31.66 3.57
N LYS A 209 22.39 -32.15 3.52
CA LYS A 209 22.72 -33.59 3.65
C LYS A 209 22.22 -34.24 4.95
N LEU A 210 22.09 -33.47 6.03
CA LEU A 210 21.71 -33.99 7.35
C LEU A 210 20.20 -33.92 7.65
N ARG A 211 19.47 -33.02 6.98
CA ARG A 211 18.04 -32.78 7.23
C ARG A 211 17.15 -33.28 6.07
N ASP A 212 17.76 -33.72 4.97
CA ASP A 212 17.13 -34.05 3.69
C ASP A 212 16.20 -32.95 3.13
N GLU A 213 16.45 -31.70 3.52
CA GLU A 213 15.72 -30.52 3.06
C GLU A 213 16.44 -29.84 1.89
N LYS A 214 15.71 -29.01 1.12
CA LYS A 214 16.27 -28.16 0.05
C LYS A 214 16.01 -26.68 0.34
N PRO A 215 16.59 -26.09 1.40
CA PRO A 215 16.43 -24.67 1.68
C PRO A 215 17.00 -23.82 0.54
N SER A 216 16.37 -22.68 0.30
CA SER A 216 16.94 -21.63 -0.56
C SER A 216 17.87 -20.78 0.30
N LEU A 217 19.15 -20.69 -0.09
CA LEU A 217 20.18 -19.95 0.64
C LEU A 217 20.33 -18.55 0.07
N TRP A 218 20.57 -17.59 0.96
CA TRP A 218 20.69 -16.18 0.64
C TRP A 218 21.88 -15.57 1.38
N ILE A 219 22.62 -14.71 0.70
CA ILE A 219 23.65 -13.85 1.30
C ILE A 219 22.98 -12.58 1.79
N ILE A 220 23.08 -12.35 3.10
CA ILE A 220 22.41 -11.26 3.80
C ILE A 220 23.35 -10.12 4.16
N ARG A 221 24.66 -10.37 4.23
CA ARG A 221 25.71 -9.39 4.55
C ARG A 221 26.89 -9.58 3.61
N ASN A 222 27.76 -8.58 3.51
CA ASN A 222 28.96 -8.62 2.67
C ASN A 222 28.69 -8.86 1.17
N ILE A 223 27.54 -8.41 0.66
CA ILE A 223 27.14 -8.66 -0.74
C ILE A 223 28.11 -8.03 -1.74
N LYS A 224 28.78 -6.92 -1.36
CA LYS A 224 29.79 -6.24 -2.20
C LYS A 224 31.04 -7.07 -2.48
N THR A 225 31.31 -8.17 -1.76
CA THR A 225 32.46 -9.04 -2.03
C THR A 225 32.17 -10.10 -3.10
N LEU A 226 30.98 -10.09 -3.72
CA LEU A 226 30.56 -11.03 -4.76
C LEU A 226 30.74 -10.48 -6.19
N SER A 227 30.99 -9.18 -6.33
CA SER A 227 31.31 -8.49 -7.60
C SER A 227 32.82 -8.37 -7.79
#